data_AF-X6MWC4-F1
#
_entry.id   AF-X6MWC4-F1
#
_cell.length_a   1.000
_cell.length_b   1.000
_cell.length_c   1.000
_cell.angle_alpha   90.00
_cell.angle_beta   90.00
_cell.angle_gamma   90.00
#
_symmetry.space_group_name_H-M   'P 1'
#
loop_
_entity.id
_entity.type
_entity.pdbx_description
1 polymer ?
#
loop_
_entity_poly.entity_id
_entity_poly.type
_entity_poly.pdbx_seq_one_letter_code
_entity_poly.pdbx_strand_id
1 'polypeptide(L)'
;KVKKLVGLMNDGNEQMEKHLYADAINSYEQALAVDESHDILCEAAVRNRKSTKEQRLQLCEDSLKHNPDKAEAFYWRGQAHEMNGNLEHAERDYQDALNRDRNNREFMNKLHHIQTEQKKAKRKDYYKILDIKKAFRKCGLEHHPDKVKDLSEEQQKEHELIFKDCVEAQEILTNAELRQKYDRGEDVLEQMQGGNRGSPQGFPFSFFTQGFTQGQRTYNFRFH
;
A
#
# COMPACT_ATOMS: atom_id res chain seq x y z
N LYS A 1 -3.08 37.30 30.50
CA LYS A 1 -3.81 36.29 29.69
C LYS A 1 -2.84 35.51 28.80
N VAL A 2 -2.10 36.16 27.91
CA VAL A 2 -1.07 35.52 27.03
C VAL A 2 -0.02 34.72 27.83
N LYS A 3 0.58 35.28 28.89
CA LYS A 3 1.56 34.57 29.74
C LYS A 3 1.02 33.26 30.35
N LYS A 4 -0.29 33.19 30.63
CA LYS A 4 -0.94 31.97 31.15
C LYS A 4 -1.08 30.91 30.04
N LEU A 5 -1.46 31.32 28.84
CA LEU A 5 -1.58 30.43 27.67
C LEU A 5 -0.22 29.85 27.26
N VAL A 6 0.83 30.67 27.25
CA VAL A 6 2.21 30.21 26.97
C VAL A 6 2.70 29.23 28.05
N GLY A 7 2.35 29.44 29.32
CA GLY A 7 2.64 28.49 30.39
C GLY A 7 2.00 27.12 30.12
N LEU A 8 0.71 27.10 29.79
CA LEU A 8 -0.02 25.87 29.45
C LEU A 8 0.57 25.14 28.23
N MET A 9 1.06 25.87 27.24
CA MET A 9 1.76 25.26 26.10
C MET A 9 3.08 24.60 26.53
N ASN A 10 3.87 25.26 27.37
CA ASN A 10 5.12 24.69 27.86
C ASN A 10 4.86 23.46 28.73
N ASP A 11 3.83 23.50 29.59
CA ASP A 11 3.41 22.35 30.39
C ASP A 11 2.99 21.18 29.50
N GLY A 12 2.22 21.46 28.43
CA GLY A 12 1.84 20.47 27.42
C GLY A 12 3.06 19.87 26.71
N ASN A 13 4.04 20.70 26.33
CA ASN A 13 5.27 20.25 25.67
C ASN A 13 6.08 19.32 26.59
N GLU A 14 6.23 19.67 27.86
CA GLU A 14 6.90 18.83 28.86
C GLU A 14 6.15 17.49 29.05
N GLN A 15 4.82 17.52 29.05
CA GLN A 15 3.99 16.31 29.13
C GLN A 15 4.14 15.43 27.88
N MET A 16 4.28 16.03 26.68
CA MET A 16 4.57 15.30 25.44
C MET A 16 5.93 14.60 25.49
N GLU A 17 6.97 15.29 25.97
CA GLU A 17 8.31 14.70 26.18
C GLU A 17 8.27 13.54 27.18
N LYS A 18 7.41 13.62 28.20
CA LYS A 18 7.20 12.55 29.19
C LYS A 18 6.21 11.46 28.73
N HIS A 19 5.71 11.52 27.49
CA HIS A 19 4.70 10.61 26.95
C HIS A 19 3.36 10.60 27.74
N LEU A 20 3.08 11.66 28.49
CA LEU A 20 1.84 11.87 29.23
C LEU A 20 0.78 12.49 28.32
N TYR A 21 0.40 11.76 27.27
CA TYR A 21 -0.41 12.30 26.18
C TYR A 21 -1.79 12.82 26.62
N ALA A 22 -2.44 12.18 27.59
CA ALA A 22 -3.74 12.64 28.09
C ALA A 22 -3.64 13.99 28.82
N ASP A 23 -2.59 14.17 29.62
CA ASP A 23 -2.34 15.42 30.32
C ASP A 23 -1.94 16.51 29.34
N ALA A 24 -1.11 16.16 28.34
CA ALA A 24 -0.71 17.06 27.27
C ALA A 24 -1.93 17.59 26.50
N ILE A 25 -2.86 16.72 26.11
CA ILE A 25 -4.12 17.11 25.45
C ILE A 25 -4.88 18.12 26.32
N ASN A 26 -5.07 17.86 27.61
CA ASN A 26 -5.77 18.77 28.51
C ASN A 26 -5.09 20.15 28.61
N SER A 27 -3.75 20.19 28.65
CA SER A 27 -2.98 21.43 28.72
C SER A 27 -3.09 22.23 27.43
N TYR A 28 -2.99 21.57 26.27
CA TYR A 28 -3.15 22.22 24.97
C TYR A 28 -4.58 22.68 24.68
N GLU A 29 -5.59 21.90 25.08
CA GLU A 29 -7.00 22.32 24.98
C GLU A 29 -7.25 23.62 25.78
N GLN A 30 -6.64 23.77 26.95
CA GLN A 30 -6.71 25.02 27.71
C GLN A 30 -5.92 26.17 27.05
N ALA A 31 -5.02 25.86 26.12
CA ALA A 31 -4.19 26.80 25.37
C ALA A 31 -4.66 27.06 23.92
N LEU A 32 -5.83 26.52 23.51
CA LEU A 32 -6.40 26.53 22.15
C LEU A 32 -6.42 27.89 21.42
N ALA A 33 -6.28 28.99 22.15
CA ALA A 33 -6.16 30.34 21.58
C ALA A 33 -4.80 30.63 20.91
N VAL A 34 -3.88 29.66 20.85
CA VAL A 34 -2.58 29.79 20.15
C VAL A 34 -2.56 28.85 18.96
N ASP A 35 -2.32 29.37 17.75
CA ASP A 35 -2.43 28.62 16.48
C ASP A 35 -1.58 27.34 16.45
N GLU A 36 -0.42 27.34 17.12
CA GLU A 36 0.49 26.19 17.21
C GLU A 36 -0.06 25.01 18.04
N SER A 37 -1.10 25.22 18.85
CA SER A 37 -1.69 24.19 19.72
C SER A 37 -2.50 23.12 18.99
N HIS A 38 -3.10 23.44 17.84
CA HIS A 38 -3.98 22.51 17.12
C HIS A 38 -3.21 21.32 16.51
N ASP A 39 -2.01 21.58 15.98
CA ASP A 39 -1.19 20.52 15.37
C ASP A 39 -0.65 19.56 16.43
N ILE A 40 -0.23 20.11 17.58
CA ILE A 40 0.30 19.32 18.68
C ILE A 40 -0.83 18.52 19.36
N LEU A 41 -2.07 19.03 19.37
CA LEU A 41 -3.25 18.29 19.82
C LEU A 41 -3.53 17.06 18.95
N CYS A 42 -3.50 17.20 17.63
CA CYS A 42 -3.64 16.07 16.70
C CYS A 42 -2.54 15.03 16.95
N GLU A 43 -1.27 15.46 17.06
CA GLU A 43 -0.15 14.58 17.38
C GLU A 43 -0.35 13.83 18.71
N ALA A 44 -0.70 14.56 19.78
CA ALA A 44 -0.91 14.00 21.10
C ALA A 44 -2.05 12.97 21.10
N ALA A 45 -3.15 13.25 20.40
CA ALA A 45 -4.27 12.32 20.27
C ALA A 45 -3.91 11.07 19.47
N VAL A 46 -3.12 11.20 18.39
CA VAL A 46 -2.63 10.06 17.61
C VAL A 46 -1.73 9.17 18.45
N ARG A 47 -0.83 9.76 19.24
CA ARG A 47 0.08 9.00 20.14
C ARG A 47 -0.62 8.42 21.36
N ASN A 48 -1.74 9.01 21.79
CA ASN A 48 -2.53 8.49 22.90
C ASN A 48 -3.34 7.24 22.49
N ARG A 49 -2.90 6.07 22.96
CA ARG A 49 -3.62 4.80 22.73
C ARG A 49 -5.06 4.80 23.27
N LYS A 50 -5.37 5.66 24.25
CA LYS A 50 -6.72 5.77 24.83
C LYS A 50 -7.65 6.69 24.03
N SER A 51 -7.12 7.52 23.13
CA SER A 51 -7.97 8.40 22.33
C SER A 51 -8.85 7.58 21.39
N THR A 52 -10.10 8.00 21.25
CA THR A 52 -11.04 7.33 20.36
C THR A 52 -10.70 7.64 18.91
N LYS A 53 -11.26 6.86 17.99
CA LYS A 53 -11.09 7.04 16.55
C LYS A 53 -11.59 8.42 16.12
N GLU A 54 -12.74 8.81 16.65
CA GLU A 54 -13.43 10.06 16.37
C GLU A 54 -12.62 11.25 16.92
N GLN A 55 -12.12 11.15 18.15
CA GLN A 55 -11.32 12.21 18.77
C GLN A 55 -10.03 12.49 17.97
N ARG A 56 -9.31 11.43 17.54
CA ARG A 56 -8.10 11.59 16.72
C ARG A 56 -8.39 12.32 15.42
N LEU A 57 -9.40 11.86 14.68
CA LEU A 57 -9.73 12.45 13.38
C LEU A 57 -10.20 13.90 13.53
N GLN A 58 -11.05 14.18 14.53
CA GLN A 58 -11.54 15.53 14.78
C GLN A 58 -10.40 16.51 15.06
N LEU A 59 -9.47 16.16 15.95
CA LEU A 59 -8.34 17.03 16.28
C LEU A 59 -7.39 17.24 15.08
N CYS A 60 -7.23 16.23 14.23
CA CYS A 60 -6.43 16.37 13.01
C CYS A 60 -7.13 17.17 11.90
N GLU A 61 -8.45 17.10 11.79
CA GLU A 61 -9.22 17.99 10.93
C GLU A 61 -9.16 19.44 11.41
N ASP A 62 -9.24 19.67 12.71
CA ASP A 62 -9.13 21.01 13.27
C ASP A 62 -7.72 21.58 13.07
N SER A 63 -6.66 20.78 13.24
CA SER A 63 -5.28 21.15 12.84
C SER A 63 -5.21 21.64 11.39
N LEU A 64 -5.82 20.93 10.45
CA LEU A 64 -5.83 21.32 9.03
C LEU A 64 -6.71 22.53 8.72
N LYS A 65 -7.78 22.80 9.49
CA LYS A 65 -8.59 24.01 9.33
C LYS A 65 -7.78 25.26 9.70
N HIS A 66 -6.95 25.16 10.73
CA HIS A 66 -6.12 26.26 11.21
C HIS A 66 -4.84 26.42 10.38
N ASN A 67 -4.18 25.32 10.03
CA ASN A 67 -2.92 25.30 9.29
C ASN A 67 -3.02 24.42 8.03
N PRO A 68 -3.75 24.86 6.99
CA PRO A 68 -4.08 24.03 5.82
C PRO A 68 -2.88 23.62 4.96
N ASP A 69 -1.75 24.32 5.10
CA ASP A 69 -0.53 24.06 4.33
C ASP A 69 0.59 23.39 5.13
N LYS A 70 0.34 23.01 6.39
CA LYS A 70 1.35 22.37 7.21
C LYS A 70 1.49 20.89 6.86
N ALA A 71 2.70 20.45 6.50
CA ALA A 71 2.97 19.08 6.08
C ALA A 71 2.69 18.07 7.22
N GLU A 72 3.06 18.42 8.46
CA GLU A 72 2.85 17.58 9.64
C GLU A 72 1.37 17.33 9.94
N ALA A 73 0.48 18.28 9.62
CA ALA A 73 -0.95 18.13 9.84
C ALA A 73 -1.53 17.00 8.96
N PHE A 74 -1.12 16.92 7.69
CA PHE A 74 -1.46 15.79 6.82
C PHE A 74 -0.83 14.49 7.33
N TYR A 75 0.42 14.54 7.77
CA TYR A 75 1.11 13.36 8.31
C TYR A 75 0.37 12.73 9.50
N TRP A 76 -0.02 13.53 10.48
CA TRP A 76 -0.73 13.02 11.67
C TRP A 76 -2.15 12.56 11.33
N ARG A 77 -2.87 13.22 10.41
CA ARG A 77 -4.16 12.71 9.91
C ARG A 77 -4.00 11.38 9.17
N GLY A 78 -2.94 11.24 8.36
CA GLY A 78 -2.61 9.98 7.69
C GLY A 78 -2.37 8.83 8.68
N GLN A 79 -1.65 9.09 9.77
CA GLN A 79 -1.49 8.11 10.86
C GLN A 79 -2.81 7.78 11.56
N ALA A 80 -3.68 8.76 11.79
CA ALA A 80 -5.01 8.50 12.36
C ALA A 80 -5.84 7.58 11.45
N HIS A 81 -5.78 7.78 10.12
CA HIS A 81 -6.42 6.90 9.15
C HIS A 81 -5.80 5.50 9.10
N GLU A 82 -4.47 5.40 9.15
CA GLU A 82 -3.72 4.13 9.24
C GLU A 82 -4.18 3.32 10.47
N MET A 83 -4.22 3.95 11.65
CA MET A 83 -4.69 3.33 12.89
C MET A 83 -6.16 2.88 12.83
N ASN A 84 -6.95 3.50 11.95
CA ASN A 84 -8.35 3.12 11.72
C ASN A 84 -8.52 2.04 10.63
N GLY A 85 -7.44 1.65 9.93
CA GLY A 85 -7.50 0.72 8.80
C GLY A 85 -7.91 1.36 7.48
N ASN A 86 -8.07 2.69 7.43
CA ASN A 86 -8.47 3.42 6.24
C ASN A 86 -7.24 3.72 5.34
N LEU A 87 -6.61 2.66 4.81
CA LEU A 87 -5.32 2.76 4.11
C LEU A 87 -5.35 3.69 2.88
N GLU A 88 -6.48 3.81 2.19
CA GLU A 88 -6.64 4.72 1.04
C GLU A 88 -6.56 6.19 1.45
N HIS A 89 -7.19 6.55 2.57
CA HIS A 89 -7.14 7.92 3.09
C HIS A 89 -5.75 8.21 3.67
N ALA A 90 -5.14 7.24 4.34
CA ALA A 90 -3.77 7.36 4.84
C ALA A 90 -2.75 7.60 3.70
N GLU A 91 -2.87 6.87 2.58
CA GLU A 91 -1.99 7.07 1.43
C GLU A 91 -2.09 8.49 0.87
N ARG A 92 -3.32 8.99 0.67
CA ARG A 92 -3.56 10.35 0.17
C ARG A 92 -2.92 11.39 1.08
N ASP A 93 -3.11 11.25 2.39
CA ASP A 93 -2.54 12.18 3.38
C ASP A 93 -1.01 12.16 3.40
N TYR A 94 -0.38 10.98 3.31
CA TYR A 94 1.07 10.90 3.22
C TYR A 94 1.62 11.47 1.91
N GLN A 95 0.89 11.35 0.80
CA GLN A 95 1.22 12.04 -0.46
C GLN A 95 1.12 13.56 -0.30
N ASP A 96 0.06 14.05 0.34
CA ASP A 96 -0.12 15.49 0.58
C ASP A 96 0.93 16.08 1.52
N ALA A 97 1.36 15.31 2.54
CA ALA A 97 2.47 15.66 3.41
C ALA A 97 3.79 15.74 2.62
N LEU A 98 4.09 14.74 1.79
CA LEU A 98 5.31 14.69 0.98
C LEU A 98 5.32 15.76 -0.12
N ASN A 99 4.17 16.13 -0.68
CA ASN A 99 4.06 17.22 -1.66
C ASN A 99 4.52 18.56 -1.08
N ARG A 100 4.30 18.76 0.23
CA ARG A 100 4.68 19.97 0.99
C ARG A 100 6.12 19.91 1.49
N ASP A 101 6.59 18.74 1.92
CA ASP A 101 7.99 18.50 2.29
C ASP A 101 8.55 17.25 1.58
N ARG A 102 9.06 17.47 0.37
CA ARG A 102 9.50 16.40 -0.55
C ARG A 102 10.70 15.59 -0.07
N ASN A 103 11.49 16.14 0.86
CA ASN A 103 12.72 15.50 1.33
C ASN A 103 12.53 14.82 2.70
N ASN A 104 11.31 14.83 3.24
CA ASN A 104 11.01 14.23 4.53
C ASN A 104 11.08 12.69 4.46
N ARG A 105 12.11 12.12 5.08
CA ARG A 105 12.31 10.66 5.12
C ARG A 105 11.20 9.93 5.86
N GLU A 106 10.60 10.55 6.87
CA GLU A 106 9.53 9.92 7.64
C GLU A 106 8.27 9.78 6.77
N PHE A 107 7.88 10.83 6.04
CA PHE A 107 6.72 10.80 5.14
C PHE A 107 6.93 9.81 3.99
N MET A 108 8.14 9.77 3.40
CA MET A 108 8.50 8.78 2.39
C MET A 108 8.37 7.35 2.91
N ASN A 109 8.92 7.06 4.09
CA ASN A 109 8.86 5.72 4.68
C ASN A 109 7.42 5.30 4.97
N LYS A 110 6.59 6.22 5.47
CA LYS A 110 5.18 5.96 5.78
C LYS A 110 4.34 5.75 4.53
N LEU A 111 4.54 6.56 3.49
CA LEU A 111 3.91 6.33 2.19
C LEU A 111 4.28 4.96 1.60
N HIS A 112 5.58 4.63 1.60
CA HIS A 112 6.07 3.33 1.12
C HIS A 112 5.50 2.15 1.91
N HIS A 113 5.38 2.30 3.23
CA HIS A 113 4.75 1.29 4.09
C HIS A 113 3.29 1.04 3.68
N ILE A 114 2.47 2.09 3.56
CA ILE A 114 1.06 1.95 3.17
C ILE A 114 0.92 1.32 1.79
N GLN A 115 1.73 1.73 0.82
CA GLN A 115 1.70 1.15 -0.53
C GLN A 115 2.06 -0.33 -0.52
N THR A 116 3.05 -0.72 0.29
CA THR A 116 3.42 -2.12 0.45
C THR A 116 2.30 -2.94 1.08
N GLU A 117 1.65 -2.42 2.13
CA GLU A 117 0.53 -3.10 2.78
C GLU A 117 -0.68 -3.23 1.85
N GLN A 118 -1.02 -2.19 1.07
CA GLN A 118 -2.06 -2.29 0.06
C GLN A 118 -1.73 -3.30 -1.03
N LYS A 119 -0.47 -3.35 -1.51
CA LYS A 119 -0.02 -4.36 -2.48
C LYS A 119 -0.16 -5.77 -1.92
N LYS A 120 0.26 -5.99 -0.67
CA LYS A 120 0.10 -7.29 0.03
C LYS A 120 -1.38 -7.67 0.16
N ALA A 121 -2.24 -6.74 0.53
CA ALA A 121 -3.68 -6.99 0.65
C ALA A 121 -4.34 -7.33 -0.70
N LYS A 122 -3.84 -6.76 -1.81
CA LYS A 122 -4.29 -7.03 -3.19
C LYS A 122 -3.59 -8.23 -3.83
N ARG A 123 -2.68 -8.89 -3.12
CA ARG A 123 -1.89 -10.00 -3.67
C ARG A 123 -2.78 -11.17 -4.06
N LYS A 124 -2.58 -11.69 -5.27
CA LYS A 124 -3.27 -12.88 -5.76
C LYS A 124 -2.90 -14.11 -4.95
N ASP A 125 -3.90 -14.94 -4.66
CA ASP A 125 -3.73 -16.26 -4.08
C ASP A 125 -3.46 -17.28 -5.20
N TYR A 126 -2.19 -17.49 -5.56
CA TYR A 126 -1.84 -18.37 -6.68
C TYR A 126 -2.18 -19.83 -6.41
N TYR A 127 -2.25 -20.25 -5.14
CA TYR A 127 -2.69 -21.60 -4.79
C TYR A 127 -4.18 -21.80 -5.08
N LYS A 128 -5.02 -20.77 -4.90
CA LYS A 128 -6.42 -20.80 -5.35
C LYS A 128 -6.56 -20.76 -6.86
N ILE A 129 -5.70 -20.01 -7.55
CA ILE A 129 -5.72 -19.91 -9.02
C ILE A 129 -5.34 -21.25 -9.65
N LEU A 130 -4.39 -21.98 -9.05
CA LEU A 130 -3.76 -23.11 -9.71
C LEU A 130 -3.50 -24.27 -8.75
N ASP A 131 -4.47 -25.18 -8.66
CA ASP A 131 -4.27 -26.45 -7.96
C ASP A 131 -3.28 -27.35 -8.74
N ILE A 132 -2.23 -27.75 -8.06
CA ILE A 132 -0.89 -27.93 -8.66
C ILE A 132 -0.85 -29.09 -9.68
N LYS A 133 -0.21 -28.80 -10.84
CA LYS A 133 0.13 -29.68 -12.00
C LYS A 133 -0.98 -30.07 -12.97
N LYS A 134 -2.23 -30.30 -12.54
CA LYS A 134 -3.34 -30.58 -13.49
C LYS A 134 -4.04 -29.30 -13.94
N ALA A 135 -4.09 -28.26 -13.10
CA ALA A 135 -4.80 -27.02 -13.40
C ALA A 135 -4.14 -26.20 -14.52
N PHE A 136 -2.80 -26.11 -14.61
CA PHE A 136 -2.18 -25.31 -15.68
C PHE A 136 -2.48 -25.87 -17.07
N ARG A 137 -2.41 -27.19 -17.24
CA ARG A 137 -2.78 -27.84 -18.52
C ARG A 137 -4.23 -27.59 -18.87
N LYS A 138 -5.12 -27.64 -17.89
CA LYS A 138 -6.56 -27.36 -18.07
C LYS A 138 -6.80 -25.89 -18.42
N CYS A 139 -6.24 -24.98 -17.63
CA CYS A 139 -6.35 -23.54 -17.84
C CYS A 139 -5.80 -23.10 -19.20
N GLY A 140 -4.63 -23.62 -19.58
CA GLY A 140 -4.02 -23.32 -20.87
C GLY A 140 -4.77 -23.89 -22.07
N LEU A 141 -5.59 -24.94 -21.90
CA LEU A 141 -6.44 -25.51 -22.97
C LEU A 141 -7.81 -24.81 -23.07
N GLU A 142 -8.33 -24.29 -21.96
CA GLU A 142 -9.63 -23.61 -21.88
C GLU A 142 -9.54 -22.13 -22.27
N HIS A 143 -8.46 -21.45 -21.87
CA HIS A 143 -8.27 -20.02 -22.07
C HIS A 143 -7.24 -19.66 -23.17
N HIS A 144 -6.86 -20.63 -24.01
CA HIS A 144 -5.95 -20.38 -25.13
C HIS A 144 -6.58 -19.41 -26.15
N PRO A 145 -5.84 -18.42 -26.70
CA PRO A 145 -6.36 -17.47 -27.70
C PRO A 145 -7.02 -18.18 -28.90
N ASP A 146 -6.44 -19.27 -29.41
CA ASP A 146 -7.04 -20.06 -30.51
C ASP A 146 -8.42 -20.65 -30.20
N LYS A 147 -8.77 -20.86 -28.93
CA LYS A 147 -10.08 -21.37 -28.51
C LYS A 147 -11.11 -20.28 -28.28
N VAL A 148 -10.67 -19.06 -28.01
CA VAL A 148 -11.54 -17.91 -27.69
C VAL A 148 -11.64 -16.88 -28.80
N LYS A 149 -10.92 -17.06 -29.90
CA LYS A 149 -10.96 -16.20 -31.10
C LYS A 149 -12.37 -15.92 -31.66
N ASP A 150 -13.31 -16.84 -31.42
CA ASP A 150 -14.69 -16.75 -31.94
C ASP A 150 -15.65 -16.10 -30.91
N LEU A 151 -15.18 -15.76 -29.71
CA LEU A 151 -15.95 -15.09 -28.66
C LEU A 151 -15.97 -13.56 -28.84
N SER A 152 -16.82 -12.86 -28.08
CA SER A 152 -16.84 -11.40 -28.07
C SER A 152 -15.51 -10.81 -27.56
N GLU A 153 -15.18 -9.58 -27.94
CA GLU A 153 -13.96 -8.91 -27.48
C GLU A 153 -13.86 -8.82 -25.95
N GLU A 154 -14.99 -8.65 -25.26
CA GLU A 154 -15.05 -8.64 -23.79
C GLU A 154 -14.68 -10.00 -23.20
N GLN A 155 -15.24 -11.09 -23.76
CA GLN A 155 -14.94 -12.45 -23.32
C GLN A 155 -13.50 -12.85 -23.67
N GLN A 156 -12.99 -12.43 -24.81
CA GLN A 156 -11.58 -12.64 -25.17
C GLN A 156 -10.64 -12.01 -24.15
N LYS A 157 -10.93 -10.77 -23.72
CA LYS A 157 -10.17 -10.08 -22.66
C LYS A 157 -10.24 -10.81 -21.33
N GLU A 158 -11.42 -11.32 -20.94
CA GLU A 158 -11.56 -12.11 -19.70
C GLU A 158 -10.72 -13.39 -19.73
N HIS A 159 -10.79 -14.14 -20.83
CA HIS A 159 -9.99 -15.36 -20.99
C HIS A 159 -8.49 -15.05 -21.06
N GLU A 160 -8.10 -13.93 -21.68
CA GLU A 160 -6.71 -13.47 -21.68
C GLU A 160 -6.21 -13.16 -20.26
N LEU A 161 -7.04 -12.51 -19.42
CA LEU A 161 -6.72 -12.22 -18.02
C LEU A 161 -6.55 -13.52 -17.22
N ILE A 162 -7.48 -14.48 -17.37
CA ILE A 162 -7.40 -15.77 -16.67
C ILE A 162 -6.17 -16.55 -17.13
N PHE A 163 -5.85 -16.55 -18.42
CA PHE A 163 -4.66 -17.20 -18.95
C PHE A 163 -3.37 -16.58 -18.39
N LYS A 164 -3.29 -15.24 -18.32
CA LYS A 164 -2.17 -14.52 -17.71
C LYS A 164 -1.98 -14.91 -16.24
N ASP A 165 -3.06 -14.95 -15.46
CA ASP A 165 -3.04 -15.36 -14.06
C ASP A 165 -2.55 -16.80 -13.88
N CYS A 166 -2.95 -17.70 -14.77
CA CYS A 166 -2.49 -19.08 -14.74
C CYS A 166 -0.99 -19.22 -15.05
N VAL A 167 -0.46 -18.43 -15.98
CA VAL A 167 0.98 -18.42 -16.29
C VAL A 167 1.78 -17.88 -15.09
N GLU A 168 1.33 -16.77 -14.52
CA GLU A 168 1.92 -16.13 -13.35
C GLU A 168 1.97 -17.09 -12.14
N ALA A 169 0.84 -17.74 -11.83
CA ALA A 169 0.76 -18.74 -10.78
C ALA A 169 1.71 -19.92 -11.01
N GLN A 170 1.77 -20.42 -12.26
CA GLN A 170 2.62 -21.57 -12.60
C GLN A 170 4.11 -21.26 -12.41
N GLU A 171 4.58 -20.06 -12.81
CA GLU A 171 5.99 -19.68 -12.63
C GLU A 171 6.38 -19.61 -11.15
N ILE A 172 5.55 -18.93 -10.35
CA ILE A 172 5.80 -18.73 -8.92
C ILE A 172 5.75 -20.07 -8.18
N LEU A 173 4.74 -20.92 -8.44
CA LEU A 173 4.57 -22.17 -7.71
C LEU A 173 5.50 -23.30 -8.17
N THR A 174 6.07 -23.21 -9.38
CA THR A 174 7.00 -24.25 -9.91
C THR A 174 8.44 -23.98 -9.49
N ASN A 175 8.88 -22.72 -9.44
CA ASN A 175 10.22 -22.38 -9.00
C ASN A 175 10.30 -22.41 -7.46
N ALA A 176 11.15 -23.28 -6.90
CA ALA A 176 11.26 -23.45 -5.46
C ALA A 176 11.65 -22.16 -4.70
N GLU A 177 12.53 -21.33 -5.27
CA GLU A 177 12.95 -20.08 -4.64
C GLU A 177 11.84 -19.02 -4.67
N LEU A 178 11.16 -18.88 -5.82
CA LEU A 178 10.05 -17.95 -5.98
C LEU A 178 8.85 -18.35 -5.12
N ARG A 179 8.54 -19.66 -5.07
CA ARG A 179 7.52 -20.20 -4.18
C ARG A 179 7.86 -19.91 -2.73
N GLN A 180 9.10 -20.12 -2.32
CA GLN A 180 9.52 -19.86 -0.94
C GLN A 180 9.43 -18.37 -0.58
N LYS A 181 9.84 -17.47 -1.49
CA LYS A 181 9.64 -16.01 -1.34
C LYS A 181 8.15 -15.66 -1.25
N TYR A 182 7.32 -16.28 -2.10
CA TYR A 182 5.88 -16.10 -2.09
C TYR A 182 5.27 -16.52 -0.74
N ASP A 183 5.61 -17.72 -0.26
CA ASP A 183 5.17 -18.29 1.00
C ASP A 183 5.64 -17.46 2.22
N ARG A 184 6.77 -16.74 2.12
CA ARG A 184 7.25 -15.79 3.12
C ARG A 184 6.57 -14.42 3.09
N GLY A 185 5.66 -14.17 2.15
CA GLY A 185 4.99 -12.88 2.00
C GLY A 185 5.80 -11.80 1.27
N GLU A 186 6.93 -12.16 0.65
CA GLU A 186 7.75 -11.22 -0.14
C GLU A 186 7.10 -10.97 -1.51
N ASP A 187 7.20 -9.74 -2.03
CA ASP A 187 6.74 -9.41 -3.38
C ASP A 187 7.69 -10.02 -4.43
N VAL A 188 7.26 -11.11 -5.06
CA VAL A 188 8.00 -11.82 -6.10
C VAL A 188 7.84 -11.19 -7.49
N LEU A 189 6.77 -10.41 -7.73
CA LEU A 189 6.48 -9.83 -9.05
C LEU A 189 7.36 -8.61 -9.32
N GLU A 190 7.58 -7.77 -8.32
CA GLU A 190 8.40 -6.57 -8.46
C GLU A 190 9.88 -6.92 -8.73
N GLN A 191 10.39 -7.98 -8.12
CA GLN A 191 11.74 -8.51 -8.41
C GLN A 191 11.86 -9.09 -9.83
N MET A 192 10.80 -9.68 -10.38
CA MET A 192 10.79 -10.18 -11.76
C MET A 192 10.83 -9.05 -12.79
N GLN A 193 10.16 -7.92 -12.53
CA GLN A 193 10.19 -6.75 -13.42
C GLN A 193 11.53 -5.98 -13.37
N GLY A 194 12.22 -5.98 -12.22
CA GLY A 194 13.51 -5.29 -12.06
C GLY A 194 14.72 -5.99 -12.69
N GLY A 195 14.62 -7.30 -12.96
CA GLY A 195 15.77 -8.15 -13.33
C GLY A 195 16.01 -8.38 -14.83
N ASN A 196 15.08 -8.00 -15.72
CA ASN A 196 15.21 -8.35 -17.14
C ASN A 196 14.72 -7.23 -18.08
N ARG A 197 15.56 -6.20 -18.27
CA ARG A 197 15.39 -5.17 -19.32
C ARG A 197 15.75 -5.71 -20.73
N GLY A 198 15.14 -6.84 -21.12
CA GLY A 198 15.50 -7.57 -22.34
C GLY A 198 14.39 -7.81 -23.36
N SER A 199 13.10 -7.69 -23.00
CA SER A 199 12.01 -8.03 -23.92
C SER A 199 11.16 -6.81 -24.30
N PRO A 200 11.15 -6.42 -25.59
CA PRO A 200 10.37 -5.28 -26.08
C PRO A 200 8.92 -5.71 -26.33
N GLN A 201 8.12 -5.78 -25.26
CA GLN A 201 6.65 -5.74 -25.21
C GLN A 201 6.21 -6.33 -23.87
N GLY A 202 6.03 -5.47 -22.86
CA GLY A 202 5.11 -5.56 -21.69
C GLY A 202 4.71 -6.88 -21.01
N PHE A 203 5.27 -8.03 -21.37
CA PHE A 203 5.01 -9.34 -20.81
C PHE A 203 6.25 -9.77 -20.01
N PRO A 204 6.12 -10.00 -18.70
CA PRO A 204 7.26 -10.30 -17.83
C PRO A 204 7.77 -11.74 -17.99
N PHE A 205 7.61 -12.36 -19.17
CA PHE A 205 7.77 -13.80 -19.33
C PHE A 205 8.76 -14.15 -20.45
N SER A 206 9.99 -14.48 -20.06
CA SER A 206 11.02 -15.04 -20.96
C SER A 206 10.69 -16.45 -21.48
N PHE A 207 9.69 -17.12 -20.89
CA PHE A 207 9.22 -18.45 -21.32
C PHE A 207 8.45 -18.44 -22.65
N PHE A 208 7.87 -17.30 -23.01
CA PHE A 208 6.94 -17.23 -24.14
C PHE A 208 7.65 -17.01 -25.49
N THR A 209 8.77 -16.27 -25.48
CA THR A 209 9.58 -16.04 -26.68
C THR A 209 10.42 -17.24 -27.10
N GLN A 210 10.61 -18.24 -26.22
CA GLN A 210 11.54 -19.35 -26.46
C GLN A 210 10.88 -20.74 -26.51
N GLY A 211 9.57 -20.82 -26.26
CA GLY A 211 8.84 -22.08 -26.26
C GLY A 211 9.04 -22.86 -24.95
N PHE A 212 7.95 -23.35 -24.36
CA PHE A 212 8.01 -24.20 -23.18
C PHE A 212 8.28 -25.64 -23.60
N THR A 213 9.38 -26.23 -23.13
CA THR A 213 9.74 -27.64 -23.35
C THR A 213 9.63 -28.43 -22.05
N GLN A 214 8.75 -29.42 -22.02
CA GLN A 214 8.71 -30.45 -20.98
C GLN A 214 8.49 -31.81 -21.66
N GLY A 215 9.59 -32.55 -21.84
CA GLY A 215 9.62 -33.73 -22.72
C GLY A 215 9.72 -33.36 -24.20
N GLN A 216 9.38 -34.29 -25.11
CA GLN A 216 9.48 -34.11 -26.57
C GLN A 216 8.44 -33.15 -27.20
N ARG A 217 7.81 -32.25 -26.43
CA ARG A 217 6.81 -31.30 -26.98
C ARG A 217 7.13 -29.87 -26.56
N THR A 218 7.29 -29.04 -27.58
CA THR A 218 7.45 -27.58 -27.53
C THR A 218 6.08 -26.92 -27.66
N TYR A 219 5.72 -26.05 -26.73
CA TYR A 219 4.54 -25.19 -26.85
C TYR A 219 5.01 -23.75 -27.12
N ASN A 220 4.77 -23.29 -28.34
CA ASN A 220 5.01 -21.90 -28.76
C ASN A 220 3.66 -21.20 -28.77
N PHE A 221 3.58 -20.03 -28.16
CA PHE A 221 2.40 -19.20 -28.33
C PHE A 221 2.78 -17.83 -28.88
N ARG A 222 1.86 -17.23 -29.64
CA ARG A 222 2.02 -15.96 -30.33
C ARG A 222 0.78 -15.14 -29.99
N PHE A 223 0.97 -14.02 -29.33
CA PHE A 223 -0.06 -13.00 -29.20
C PHE A 223 0.05 -12.07 -30.41
N HIS A 224 -1.09 -11.60 -30.93
CA HIS A 224 -1.17 -10.63 -32.04
C HIS A 224 -1.78 -9.34 -31.53
#